data_AF-U3R4R4-F1
#
_entry.id   AF-U3R4R4-F1
#
_cell.length_a   1.000
_cell.length_b   1.000
_cell.length_c   1.000
_cell.angle_alpha   90.00
_cell.angle_beta   90.00
_cell.angle_gamma   90.00
#
_symmetry.space_group_name_H-M   'P 1'
#
loop_
_entity.id
_entity.type
_entity.pdbx_description
1 polymer ?
#
loop_
_entity_poly.entity_id
_entity_poly.type
_entity_poly.pdbx_seq_one_letter_code
_entity_poly.pdbx_strand_id
1 'polypeptide(L)' 'MVKNLFISVISQEETKENRGSVEFQIFNFTNKIQRLTSHLKLHKKDYLSQKGLRKILGKRQRLLAYLSKKIKYVIKN' A
#
# COMPACT_ATOMS: atom_id res chain seq x y z
N MET A 1 -11.21 -16.36 3.94
CA MET A 1 -10.60 -16.72 2.64
C MET A 1 -10.70 -15.58 1.61
N VAL A 2 -10.48 -14.31 2.01
CA VAL A 2 -10.65 -13.12 1.13
C VAL A 2 -9.32 -12.46 0.74
N LYS A 3 -8.21 -12.87 1.36
CA LYS A 3 -6.88 -12.27 1.13
C LYS A 3 -6.24 -12.68 -0.20
N ASN A 4 -6.69 -13.77 -0.82
CA ASN A 4 -6.05 -14.33 -2.01
C ASN A 4 -6.54 -13.71 -3.33
N LEU A 5 -7.73 -13.09 -3.34
CA LEU A 5 -8.32 -12.53 -4.56
C LEU A 5 -7.67 -11.21 -4.98
N PHE A 6 -7.26 -10.37 -4.02
CA PHE A 6 -6.59 -9.10 -4.30
C PHE A 6 -5.15 -9.28 -4.82
N ILE A 7 -4.49 -10.38 -4.43
CA ILE A 7 -3.11 -10.68 -4.84
C ILE A 7 -3.12 -11.24 -6.27
N SER A 8 -4.10 -12.08 -6.63
CA SER A 8 -4.20 -12.65 -7.98
C SER A 8 -4.50 -11.60 -9.05
N VAL A 9 -5.32 -10.58 -8.73
CA VAL A 9 -5.67 -9.49 -9.67
C VAL A 9 -4.44 -8.66 -10.06
N ILE A 10 -3.48 -8.47 -9.15
CA ILE A 10 -2.29 -7.63 -9.41
C ILE A 10 -1.20 -8.43 -10.13
N SER A 11 -1.13 -9.74 -9.93
CA SER A 11 -0.22 -10.63 -10.68
C SER A 11 -0.57 -10.78 -12.15
N GLN A 12 -1.80 -10.43 -12.57
CA GLN A 12 -2.24 -10.71 -13.93
C GLN A 12 -1.84 -9.66 -14.98
N GLU A 13 -1.52 -8.41 -14.63
CA GLU A 13 -1.14 -7.41 -15.65
C GLU A 13 -0.14 -6.37 -15.10
N GLU A 14 1.16 -6.67 -15.19
CA GLU A 14 2.23 -5.65 -15.15
C GLU A 14 2.23 -4.80 -16.43
N THR A 15 1.10 -4.22 -16.81
CA THR A 15 1.12 -3.15 -17.81
C THR A 15 1.76 -1.91 -17.19
N LYS A 16 2.55 -1.16 -17.96
CA LYS A 16 3.14 0.11 -17.49
C LYS A 16 2.07 1.08 -16.96
N GLU A 17 0.85 0.99 -17.49
CA GLU A 17 -0.32 1.78 -17.09
C GLU A 17 -0.77 1.47 -15.65
N ASN A 18 -0.77 0.20 -15.24
CA ASN A 18 -1.20 -0.21 -13.91
C ASN A 18 -0.26 0.27 -12.79
N ARG A 19 1.01 0.61 -13.08
CA ARG A 19 1.97 1.13 -12.09
C ARG A 19 1.54 2.48 -11.49
N GLY A 20 0.76 3.26 -12.24
CA GLY A 20 0.24 4.56 -11.80
C GLY A 20 -1.01 4.46 -10.94
N SER A 21 -1.73 3.33 -10.98
CA SER A 21 -3.00 3.16 -10.27
C SER A 21 -2.85 3.29 -8.76
N VAL A 22 -3.89 3.79 -8.09
CA VAL A 22 -3.88 3.99 -6.64
C VAL A 22 -3.83 2.64 -5.92
N GLU A 23 -4.49 1.64 -6.48
CA GLU A 23 -4.55 0.25 -6.05
C GLU A 23 -3.15 -0.40 -6.07
N PHE A 24 -2.43 -0.28 -7.19
CA PHE A 24 -1.07 -0.79 -7.30
C PHE A 24 -0.10 -0.09 -6.33
N GLN A 25 -0.22 1.23 -6.17
CA GLN A 25 0.59 1.98 -5.22
C GLN A 25 0.35 1.53 -3.77
N ILE A 26 -0.91 1.30 -3.38
CA ILE A 26 -1.27 0.78 -2.05
C ILE A 26 -0.68 -0.63 -1.84
N PHE A 27 -0.77 -1.50 -2.84
CA PHE A 27 -0.17 -2.85 -2.78
C PHE A 27 1.35 -2.79 -2.59
N ASN A 28 2.05 -1.99 -3.40
CA ASN A 28 3.50 -1.83 -3.30
C ASN A 28 3.92 -1.26 -1.93
N PHE A 29 3.20 -0.26 -1.41
CA PHE A 29 3.45 0.26 -0.06
C PHE A 29 3.20 -0.81 1.00
N THR A 30 2.17 -1.63 0.86
CA THR A 30 1.87 -2.72 1.81
C THR A 30 3.02 -3.74 1.86
N ASN A 31 3.53 -4.16 0.70
CA ASN A 31 4.67 -5.09 0.61
C ASN A 31 5.94 -4.49 1.23
N LYS A 32 6.22 -3.20 0.97
CA LYS A 32 7.36 -2.49 1.57
C LYS A 32 7.23 -2.38 3.09
N ILE A 33 6.03 -2.08 3.59
CA ILE A 33 5.74 -2.02 5.03
C ILE A 33 6.00 -3.39 5.68
N GLN A 34 5.52 -4.49 5.10
CA GLN A 34 5.75 -5.83 5.65
C GLN A 34 7.25 -6.15 5.75
N ARG A 35 8.01 -5.92 4.66
CA ARG A 35 9.46 -6.17 4.64
C ARG A 35 10.22 -5.33 5.67
N LEU A 36 9.95 -4.02 5.71
CA LEU A 36 10.58 -3.11 6.69
C LEU A 36 10.19 -3.43 8.13
N THR A 37 8.94 -3.85 8.37
CA THR A 37 8.49 -4.25 9.70
C THR A 37 9.27 -5.47 10.19
N SER A 38 9.48 -6.47 9.33
CA SER A 38 10.30 -7.64 9.66
C SER A 38 11.77 -7.26 9.91
N HIS A 39 12.36 -6.39 9.08
CA HIS A 39 13.72 -5.85 9.29
C HIS A 39 13.87 -5.18 10.66
N LEU A 40 12.92 -4.31 11.03
CA LEU A 40 12.96 -3.56 12.28
C LEU A 40 12.72 -4.40 13.54
N LYS A 41 12.15 -5.61 13.41
CA LYS A 41 12.07 -6.56 14.53
C LYS A 41 13.46 -7.02 14.98
N LEU A 42 14.37 -7.22 14.01
CA LEU A 42 15.77 -7.57 14.26
C LEU A 42 16.60 -6.32 14.58
N HIS A 43 16.40 -5.24 13.83
CA HIS A 43 17.17 -3.99 13.94
C HIS A 43 16.40 -2.87 14.64
N LYS A 44 16.10 -3.05 15.93
CA LYS A 44 15.25 -2.12 16.71
C LYS A 44 15.81 -0.69 16.84
N LYS A 45 17.13 -0.52 16.73
CA LYS A 45 17.81 0.79 16.85
C LYS A 45 17.95 1.52 15.50
N ASP A 46 17.45 0.97 14.40
CA ASP A 46 17.49 1.63 13.09
C ASP A 46 16.39 2.71 12.98
N TYR A 47 16.66 3.88 13.56
CA TYR A 47 15.73 5.00 13.61
C TYR A 47 15.50 5.65 12.24
N LEU A 48 16.48 5.58 11.33
CA LEU A 48 16.34 6.13 9.97
C LEU A 48 15.32 5.31 9.17
N SER A 49 15.40 3.98 9.24
CA SER A 49 14.41 3.10 8.62
C SER A 49 13.03 3.23 9.27
N GLN A 50 12.94 3.41 10.59
CA GLN A 50 11.66 3.70 11.27
C GLN A 50 11.02 5.01 10.76
N LYS A 51 11.81 6.07 10.56
CA LYS A 51 11.34 7.33 9.99
C LYS A 51 10.85 7.13 8.55
N GLY A 52 11.57 6.35 7.74
CA GLY A 52 11.14 5.95 6.40
C GLY A 52 9.82 5.18 6.39
N LEU A 53 9.67 4.21 7.30
CA LEU A 53 8.45 3.43 7.48
C LEU A 53 7.25 4.32 7.80
N ARG A 54 7.39 5.27 8.74
CA ARG A 54 6.32 6.23 9.08
C ARG A 54 5.88 7.06 7.87
N LYS A 55 6.84 7.52 7.05
CA LYS A 55 6.52 8.25 5.80
C LYS A 55 5.71 7.40 4.83
N ILE A 56 6.09 6.14 4.64
CA ILE A 56 5.37 5.21 3.75
C ILE A 56 3.96 4.94 4.29
N LEU A 57 3.83 4.76 5.61
CA LEU A 57 2.54 4.54 6.28
C LEU A 57 1.58 5.72 6.02
N GLY A 58 2.05 6.95 6.19
CA GLY A 58 1.27 8.16 5.94
C GLY A 58 0.86 8.34 4.47
N LYS A 59 1.75 8.01 3.52
CA LYS A 59 1.41 8.02 2.08
C LYS A 59 0.28 7.03 1.78
N ARG A 60 0.39 5.79 2.27
CA ARG A 60 -0.64 4.75 2.07
C ARG A 60 -1.98 5.15 2.69
N GLN A 61 -1.97 5.77 3.87
CA GLN A 61 -3.19 6.27 4.53
C GLN A 61 -3.91 7.33 3.67
N ARG A 62 -3.16 8.26 3.08
CA ARG A 62 -3.72 9.30 2.19
C ARG A 62 -4.36 8.70 0.94
N LEU A 63 -3.71 7.71 0.33
CA LEU A 63 -4.27 7.01 -0.85
C LEU A 63 -5.55 6.25 -0.52
N LEU A 64 -5.61 5.58 0.63
CA LEU A 64 -6.82 4.90 1.09
C LEU A 64 -7.96 5.90 1.38
N ALA A 65 -7.65 7.04 2.00
CA ALA A 65 -8.63 8.10 2.22
C ALA A 65 -9.16 8.67 0.90
N TYR A 66 -8.29 8.83 -0.10
CA TYR A 66 -8.69 9.24 -1.45
C TYR A 66 -9.66 8.24 -2.10
N LEU A 67 -9.33 6.94 -2.08
CA LEU A 67 -10.22 5.90 -2.63
C LEU A 67 -11.56 5.88 -1.90
N SER A 68 -11.57 5.95 -0.57
CA SER A 68 -12.80 5.98 0.22
C SER A 68 -13.68 7.17 -0.14
N LYS A 69 -13.09 8.37 -0.31
CA LYS A 69 -13.82 9.57 -0.74
C LYS A 69 -14.39 9.41 -2.15
N LYS A 70 -13.62 8.86 -3.10
CA LYS A 70 -14.05 8.63 -4.48
C LYS A 70 -15.23 7.65 -4.53
N ILE A 71 -15.13 6.53 -3.82
CA ILE A 71 -16.21 5.52 -3.74
C ILE A 71 -17.48 6.13 -3.13
N LYS A 72 -17.34 6.88 -2.03
CA LYS A 72 -18.50 7.55 -1.39
C LYS A 72 -19.19 8.56 -2.31
N TYR A 73 -18.45 9.22 -3.20
CA TYR A 73 -19.02 10.13 -4.19
C TYR A 73 -19.79 9.36 -5.28
N VAL A 74 -19.23 8.26 -5.77
CA VAL A 74 -19.88 7.40 -6.80
C VAL A 74 -21.17 6.77 -6.28
N ILE A 75 -21.24 6.38 -5.00
CA ILE A 75 -22.46 5.79 -4.41
C ILE A 75 -23.55 6.84 -4.14
N LYS A 76 -23.16 8.12 -4.01
CA LYS A 76 -24.10 9.21 -3.70
C LYS A 76 -24.77 9.83 -4.93
N ASN A 77 -24.21 9.59 -6.12
CA ASN A 77 -24.77 9.99 -7.41
C ASN A 77 -25.33 8.77 -8.13
#